data_AF-X1DGA7-F1
#
_entry.id   AF-X1DGA7-F1
#
_cell.length_a   1.000
_cell.length_b   1.000
_cell.length_c   1.000
_cell.angle_alpha   90.00
_cell.angle_beta   90.00
_cell.angle_gamma   90.00
#
_symmetry.space_group_name_H-M   'P 1'
#
loop_
_entity.id
_entity.type
_entity.pdbx_description
1 polymer ?
#
loop_
_entity_poly.entity_id
_entity_poly.type
_entity_poly.pdbx_seq_one_letter_code
_entity_poly.pdbx_strand_id
1 'polypeptide(L)'
;MNIKKSTVIPVINIQGQNCTGCATSTLCSEYPSIKNVLLQDIIPGFKLEFIFHPNIMTASGNLAMEILENTAKEKGHILIIDGAIPTNDNGVYCITGEKD
;
A
#
# COMPACT_ATOMS: atom_id res chain seq x y z
N MET A 1 -18.95 27.15 1.32
CA MET A 1 -19.11 25.71 0.99
C MET A 1 -18.50 24.91 2.13
N ASN A 2 -19.30 24.13 2.86
CA ASN A 2 -18.80 23.28 3.94
C ASN A 2 -18.10 22.07 3.30
N ILE A 3 -16.77 22.09 3.23
CA ILE A 3 -15.99 20.95 2.76
C ILE A 3 -16.06 19.90 3.87
N LYS A 4 -16.94 18.91 3.70
CA LYS A 4 -17.04 17.78 4.62
C LYS A 4 -15.70 17.03 4.56
N LYS A 5 -15.00 16.91 5.69
CA LYS A 5 -13.71 16.22 5.77
C LYS A 5 -13.90 14.77 5.34
N SER A 6 -13.20 14.35 4.28
CA SER A 6 -13.27 12.98 3.78
C SER A 6 -12.70 12.00 4.79
N THR A 7 -13.33 10.83 4.90
CA THR A 7 -12.81 9.70 5.66
C THR A 7 -11.59 9.15 4.92
N VAL A 8 -10.44 9.16 5.58
CA VAL A 8 -9.20 8.62 5.04
C VAL A 8 -9.13 7.14 5.39
N ILE A 9 -8.88 6.32 4.39
CA ILE A 9 -8.69 4.87 4.53
C ILE A 9 -7.22 4.56 4.24
N PRO A 10 -6.45 4.13 5.26
CA PRO A 10 -5.07 3.70 5.06
C PRO A 10 -5.01 2.45 4.18
N VAL A 11 -4.03 2.42 3.28
CA VAL A 11 -3.76 1.28 2.38
C VAL A 11 -2.33 0.81 2.60
N ILE A 12 -2.20 -0.48 2.89
CA ILE A 12 -0.92 -1.18 2.99
C ILE A 12 -0.84 -2.14 1.80
N ASN A 13 0.20 -2.01 0.98
CA ASN A 13 0.46 -2.88 -0.16
C ASN A 13 1.73 -3.68 0.06
N ILE A 14 1.60 -4.97 0.38
CA ILE A 14 2.72 -5.89 0.56
C ILE A 14 3.00 -6.62 -0.75
N GLN A 15 4.29 -6.63 -1.12
CA GLN A 15 4.82 -7.27 -2.31
C GLN A 15 5.36 -8.67 -1.92
N GLY A 16 4.66 -9.73 -2.32
CA GLY A 16 5.15 -11.11 -2.26
C GLY A 16 6.04 -11.45 -3.47
N GLN A 17 5.98 -12.70 -3.96
CA GLN A 17 6.63 -13.08 -5.22
C GLN A 17 5.86 -12.52 -6.42
N ASN A 18 6.12 -11.26 -6.75
CA ASN A 18 5.45 -10.52 -7.80
C ASN A 18 6.42 -10.16 -8.94
N CYS A 19 5.84 -9.77 -10.09
CA CYS A 19 6.57 -9.19 -11.22
C CYS A 19 6.31 -7.68 -11.36
N THR A 20 5.67 -7.04 -10.37
CA THR A 20 5.26 -5.63 -10.36
C THR A 20 4.18 -5.26 -11.39
N GLY A 21 3.72 -6.21 -12.22
CA GLY A 21 2.69 -5.97 -13.24
C GLY A 21 1.37 -5.42 -12.68
N CYS A 22 0.91 -5.89 -11.51
CA CYS A 22 -0.32 -5.39 -10.89
C CYS A 22 -0.18 -3.92 -10.44
N ALA A 23 0.97 -3.59 -9.86
CA ALA A 23 1.30 -2.20 -9.53
C ALA A 23 1.37 -1.33 -10.79
N THR A 24 2.07 -1.76 -11.85
CA THR A 24 2.12 -1.02 -13.12
C THR A 24 0.73 -0.82 -13.72
N SER A 25 -0.14 -1.83 -13.70
CA SER A 25 -1.52 -1.70 -14.17
C SER A 25 -2.29 -0.62 -13.41
N THR A 26 -2.04 -0.48 -12.11
CA THR A 26 -2.70 0.54 -11.27
C THR A 26 -2.10 1.93 -11.53
N LEU A 27 -0.78 2.03 -11.62
CA LEU A 27 -0.06 3.29 -11.84
C LEU A 27 -0.32 3.88 -13.24
N CYS A 28 -0.56 3.01 -14.23
CA CYS A 28 -0.87 3.38 -15.61
C CYS A 28 -2.39 3.51 -15.88
N SER A 29 -3.25 3.37 -14.88
CA SER A 29 -4.69 3.56 -15.04
C SER A 29 -5.03 5.00 -15.47
N GLU A 30 -5.93 5.14 -16.44
CA GLU A 30 -6.43 6.45 -16.89
C GLU A 30 -7.63 6.93 -16.04
N TYR A 31 -8.54 6.03 -15.68
CA TYR A 31 -9.75 6.35 -14.92
C TYR A 31 -10.10 5.28 -13.87
N PRO A 32 -9.96 5.57 -12.56
CA PRO A 32 -9.33 6.77 -12.01
C PRO A 32 -7.82 6.81 -12.30
N SER A 33 -7.26 7.99 -12.53
CA SER A 33 -5.81 8.15 -12.68
C SER A 33 -5.10 7.99 -11.34
N ILE A 34 -3.83 7.57 -11.34
CA ILE A 34 -3.06 7.43 -10.10
C ILE A 34 -3.00 8.74 -9.29
N LYS A 35 -2.92 9.90 -9.97
CA LYS A 35 -2.98 11.21 -9.31
C LYS A 35 -4.28 11.39 -8.54
N ASN A 36 -5.41 10.98 -9.12
CA ASN A 36 -6.71 11.09 -8.46
C ASN A 36 -6.81 10.11 -7.29
N VAL A 37 -6.34 8.88 -7.48
CA VAL A 37 -6.32 7.85 -6.43
C VAL A 37 -5.52 8.31 -5.20
N LEU A 38 -4.36 8.95 -5.39
CA LEU A 38 -3.49 9.39 -4.29
C LEU A 38 -3.93 10.71 -3.63
N LEU A 39 -4.47 11.64 -4.42
CA LEU A 39 -4.66 13.03 -3.95
C LEU A 39 -6.13 13.38 -3.68
N GLN A 40 -7.07 12.71 -4.32
CA GLN A 40 -8.49 13.07 -4.32
C GLN A 40 -9.37 11.99 -3.68
N ASP A 41 -10.63 12.33 -3.49
CA ASP A 41 -11.67 11.38 -3.12
C ASP A 41 -11.93 10.42 -4.29
N ILE A 42 -11.70 9.13 -4.07
CA ILE A 42 -11.98 8.11 -5.11
C ILE A 42 -13.48 7.88 -5.27
N ILE A 43 -14.21 8.03 -4.16
CA ILE A 43 -15.66 8.15 -4.09
C ILE A 43 -15.98 9.32 -3.16
N PRO A 44 -17.09 10.06 -3.36
CA PRO A 44 -17.39 11.26 -2.57
C PRO A 44 -17.32 11.00 -1.06
N GLY A 45 -16.40 11.68 -0.37
CA GLY A 45 -16.21 11.57 1.07
C GLY A 45 -15.27 10.45 1.53
N PHE A 46 -14.68 9.67 0.62
CA PHE A 46 -13.66 8.67 0.97
C PHE A 46 -12.40 8.83 0.12
N LYS A 47 -11.27 8.89 0.82
CA LYS A 47 -9.93 9.01 0.22
C LYS A 47 -9.08 7.82 0.61
N LEU A 48 -8.31 7.30 -0.35
CA LEU A 48 -7.30 6.29 -0.08
C LEU A 48 -5.97 6.96 0.26
N GLU A 49 -5.27 6.45 1.26
CA GLU A 49 -3.93 6.90 1.61
C GLU A 49 -2.98 5.71 1.60
N PHE A 50 -2.09 5.65 0.62
CA PHE A 50 -1.11 4.58 0.48
C PHE A 50 0.04 4.82 1.46
N ILE A 51 -0.10 4.26 2.65
CA ILE A 51 0.88 4.42 3.74
C ILE A 51 2.13 3.57 3.46
N PHE A 52 1.94 2.39 2.89
CA PHE A 52 3.04 1.50 2.50
C PHE A 52 2.80 0.98 1.09
N HIS A 53 3.67 1.36 0.16
CA HIS A 53 3.71 0.84 -1.20
C HIS A 53 5.15 0.89 -1.73
N PRO A 54 5.90 -0.23 -1.71
CA PRO A 54 7.35 -0.24 -1.97
C PRO A 54 7.79 0.46 -3.26
N ASN A 55 6.97 0.41 -4.32
CA ASN A 55 7.36 0.94 -5.64
C ASN A 55 7.21 2.46 -5.78
N ILE A 56 6.40 3.13 -4.95
CA ILE A 56 6.09 4.56 -5.10
C ILE A 56 6.28 5.39 -3.82
N MET A 57 6.48 4.73 -2.68
CA MET A 57 6.74 5.42 -1.42
C MET A 57 8.16 5.98 -1.39
N THR A 58 8.33 7.13 -0.73
CA THR A 58 9.65 7.78 -0.60
C THR A 58 10.52 7.13 0.48
N ALA A 59 9.91 6.65 1.57
CA ALA A 59 10.65 6.04 2.68
C ALA A 59 11.22 4.66 2.28
N SER A 60 12.39 4.32 2.83
CA SER A 60 13.06 3.03 2.61
C SER A 60 13.76 2.55 3.88
N GLY A 61 14.20 1.29 3.89
CA GLY A 61 14.88 0.66 5.03
C GLY A 61 14.06 0.72 6.32
N ASN A 62 14.72 1.01 7.44
CA ASN A 62 14.12 1.02 8.78
C ASN A 62 12.92 1.98 8.88
N LEU A 63 12.99 3.14 8.24
CA LEU A 63 11.89 4.10 8.25
C LEU A 63 10.63 3.54 7.58
N ALA A 64 10.78 2.83 6.46
CA ALA A 64 9.65 2.19 5.80
C ALA A 64 9.05 1.06 6.65
N MET A 65 9.89 0.30 7.35
CA MET A 65 9.43 -0.77 8.25
C MET A 65 8.71 -0.21 9.47
N GLU A 66 9.21 0.87 10.07
CA GLU A 66 8.55 1.54 11.19
C GLU A 66 7.15 2.05 10.80
N ILE A 67 7.03 2.68 9.62
CA ILE A 67 5.74 3.13 9.07
C ILE A 67 4.79 1.93 8.92
N LEU A 68 5.24 0.84 8.29
CA LEU A 68 4.44 -0.37 8.12
C LEU A 68 3.97 -0.94 9.46
N GLU A 69 4.86 -1.10 10.42
CA GLU A 69 4.54 -1.68 11.73
C GLU A 69 3.60 -0.82 12.55
N ASN A 70 3.78 0.51 12.53
CA ASN A 70 2.92 1.43 13.24
C ASN A 70 1.51 1.41 12.66
N THR A 71 1.37 1.45 11.33
CA THR A 71 0.06 1.39 10.68
C THR A 71 -0.62 0.03 10.83
N ALA A 72 0.14 -1.08 10.80
CA ALA A 72 -0.40 -2.42 10.99
C ALA A 72 -1.00 -2.65 12.39
N LYS A 73 -0.54 -1.91 13.41
CA LYS A 73 -1.11 -1.95 14.77
C LYS A 73 -2.48 -1.27 14.86
N GLU A 74 -2.80 -0.39 13.92
CA GLU A 74 -4.07 0.34 13.87
C GLU A 74 -5.15 -0.48 13.13
N LYS A 75 -6.40 -0.38 13.59
CA LYS A 75 -7.55 -1.02 12.92
C LYS A 75 -8.10 -0.11 11.83
N GLY A 76 -8.59 -0.70 10.74
CA GLY A 76 -9.33 0.01 9.70
C GLY A 76 -8.52 0.35 8.44
N HIS A 77 -7.47 -0.41 8.14
CA HIS A 77 -6.72 -0.31 6.89
C HIS A 77 -7.21 -1.33 5.84
N ILE A 78 -6.96 -1.03 4.57
CA ILE A 78 -7.05 -1.97 3.46
C ILE A 78 -5.67 -2.61 3.28
N LEU A 79 -5.63 -3.94 3.24
CA LEU A 79 -4.43 -4.72 2.91
C LEU A 79 -4.53 -5.22 1.46
N ILE A 80 -3.53 -4.89 0.66
CA ILE A 80 -3.34 -5.41 -0.69
C ILE A 80 -2.10 -6.32 -0.66
N ILE A 81 -2.25 -7.52 -1.21
CA ILE A 81 -1.14 -8.47 -1.42
C ILE A 81 -0.96 -8.64 -2.92
N ASP A 82 0.24 -8.37 -3.41
CA ASP A 82 0.63 -8.63 -4.81
C ASP A 82 1.62 -9.79 -4.87
N GLY A 83 1.42 -10.72 -5.80
CA GLY A 83 2.26 -11.90 -5.98
C GLY A 83 1.96 -13.07 -5.06
N ALA A 84 2.67 -14.18 -5.29
CA ALA A 84 2.48 -15.42 -4.53
C ALA A 84 3.15 -15.35 -3.13
N ILE A 85 2.61 -16.13 -2.19
CA ILE A 85 3.16 -16.29 -0.84
C ILE A 85 3.90 -17.63 -0.81
N PRO A 86 5.25 -17.64 -0.90
CA PRO A 86 6.00 -18.89 -0.85
C PRO A 86 6.02 -19.42 0.59
N THR A 87 5.44 -20.58 0.83
CA THR A 87 5.36 -21.19 2.17
C THR A 87 6.43 -22.26 2.41
N ASN A 88 7.14 -22.71 1.36
CA ASN A 88 8.21 -23.70 1.49
C ASN A 88 9.40 -23.13 2.28
N ASP A 89 10.14 -24.02 2.93
CA ASP A 89 11.34 -23.71 3.73
C ASP A 89 11.13 -22.54 4.71
N ASN A 90 9.98 -22.55 5.40
CA ASN A 90 9.56 -21.50 6.34
C ASN A 90 9.50 -20.09 5.71
N GLY A 91 9.22 -19.99 4.42
CA GLY A 91 8.97 -18.72 3.73
C GLY A 91 10.23 -17.92 3.38
N VAL A 92 11.42 -18.52 3.45
CA VAL A 92 12.69 -17.82 3.19
C VAL A 92 12.84 -17.28 1.77
N TYR A 93 12.02 -17.74 0.82
CA TYR A 93 12.09 -17.35 -0.59
C TYR A 93 11.52 -15.96 -0.90
N CYS A 94 10.89 -15.30 0.06
CA CYS A 94 10.40 -13.93 -0.09
C CYS A 94 10.28 -13.24 1.28
N ILE A 95 11.28 -12.44 1.62
CA ILE A 95 11.37 -11.74 2.91
C ILE A 95 11.24 -10.23 2.67
N THR A 96 10.40 -9.56 3.45
CA THR A 96 10.24 -8.09 3.44
C THR A 96 10.60 -7.55 4.81
N GLY A 97 11.66 -6.74 4.87
CA GLY A 97 12.23 -6.28 6.14
C GLY A 97 12.92 -7.42 6.90
N GLU A 98 14.02 -7.11 7.54
CA GLU A 98 14.63 -7.99 8.53
C GLU A 98 14.12 -7.60 9.92
N LYS A 99 13.83 -8.61 10.74
CA LYS A 99 13.60 -8.43 12.18
C LYS A 99 14.74 -9.14 12.89
N ASP A 100 15.46 -8.41 13.72
CA ASP A 100 16.43 -8.99 14.65
C ASP A 100 15.75 -9.94 15.65
#